data_AF-A0A6M2D9C3-F1
#
_entry.id   AF-A0A6M2D9C3-F1
#
_cell.length_a   1.000
_cell.length_b   1.000
_cell.length_c   1.000
_cell.angle_alpha   90.00
_cell.angle_beta   90.00
_cell.angle_gamma   90.00
#
_symmetry.space_group_name_H-M   'P 1'
#
loop_
_entity.id
_entity.type
_entity.pdbx_description
1 polymer ?
#
loop_
_entity_poly.entity_id
_entity_poly.type
_entity_poly.pdbx_seq_one_letter_code
_entity_poly.pdbx_strand_id
1 'polypeptide(L)'
;MPKPVNVRVTTMDAELEFAIQASTTGKQLFDQVVKTIGLREIWFFGLQYTDNKGYITWLKLNKKVLSQDVKKENPLLFKFRAKFYPEDVAEELIQEITQRLFYLQVKSVILTDEIYCPPETSVLLASYAVQAKYGNYCPDIHKPGCLANDRLLPQRVMDQHKLTKEQWDERITNWWAEHKELHRDDAMMEYLKIAQDLEMYGVNYFEIKNKKGTDLWLGVDALGLNIYEKDDKLTPKIGFPWSEIRNISFNDRKFVIKPIDKKAPDFVFFAPRLRINKRILALCMGNHELYMRRRKPDTIEVQQMKAQAQEEKLARKQEREKLRKETEAREMAEKKQQEYAERLRQMQAEMEQRQQELTTARDTIMRLEE
;
A
#
# COMPACT_ATOMS: atom_id res chain seq x y z
N MET A 1 -22.31 30.73 -20.34
CA MET A 1 -21.39 29.58 -20.25
C MET A 1 -22.10 28.44 -19.53
N PRO A 2 -21.86 27.16 -19.86
CA PRO A 2 -22.43 26.04 -19.11
C PRO A 2 -21.99 26.11 -17.64
N LYS A 3 -22.90 25.83 -16.70
CA LYS A 3 -22.55 25.81 -15.27
C LYS A 3 -21.51 24.71 -15.02
N PRO A 4 -20.43 25.01 -14.28
CA PRO A 4 -19.48 23.98 -13.86
C PRO A 4 -20.16 22.95 -12.96
N VAL A 5 -19.69 21.70 -13.04
CA VAL A 5 -20.14 20.59 -12.20
C VAL A 5 -19.05 20.27 -11.19
N ASN A 6 -19.40 20.21 -9.91
CA ASN A 6 -18.45 19.89 -8.85
C ASN A 6 -18.20 18.38 -8.80
N VAL A 7 -16.94 18.02 -8.59
CA VAL A 7 -16.47 16.64 -8.55
C VAL A 7 -15.58 16.47 -7.34
N ARG A 8 -15.76 15.38 -6.60
CA ARG A 8 -14.86 14.95 -5.53
C ARG A 8 -14.20 13.64 -5.93
N VAL A 9 -12.88 13.60 -5.86
CA VAL A 9 -12.07 12.41 -6.11
C VAL A 9 -11.37 12.04 -4.82
N THR A 10 -11.71 10.88 -4.27
CA THR A 10 -11.08 10.34 -3.05
C THR A 10 -9.98 9.35 -3.47
N THR A 11 -8.72 9.65 -3.16
CA THR A 11 -7.60 8.69 -3.28
C THR A 11 -7.62 7.74 -2.07
N MET A 12 -6.50 7.10 -1.73
CA MET A 12 -6.39 6.36 -0.47
C MET A 12 -6.01 7.25 0.71
N ASP A 13 -5.43 8.43 0.46
CA ASP A 13 -4.80 9.31 1.44
C ASP A 13 -5.23 10.79 1.33
N ALA A 14 -6.07 11.14 0.36
CA ALA A 14 -6.52 12.51 0.12
C ALA A 14 -7.93 12.57 -0.50
N GLU A 15 -8.58 13.72 -0.31
CA GLU A 15 -9.77 14.12 -1.06
C GLU A 15 -9.46 15.35 -1.89
N LEU A 16 -9.80 15.29 -3.18
CA LEU A 16 -9.55 16.36 -4.14
C LEU A 16 -10.90 16.84 -4.68
N GLU A 17 -11.11 18.16 -4.67
CA GLU A 17 -12.32 18.77 -5.23
C GLU A 17 -11.98 19.58 -6.49
N PHE A 18 -12.77 19.38 -7.54
CA PHE A 18 -12.60 20.02 -8.84
C PHE A 18 -13.94 20.53 -9.37
N ALA A 19 -13.87 21.53 -10.24
CA ALA A 19 -14.98 21.94 -11.09
C ALA A 19 -14.68 21.49 -12.53
N ILE A 20 -15.59 20.72 -13.13
CA ILE A 20 -15.48 20.27 -14.52
C ILE A 20 -16.52 20.93 -15.41
N GLN A 21 -16.23 20.99 -16.71
CA GLN A 21 -17.19 21.44 -17.72
C GLN A 21 -18.00 20.25 -18.25
N ALA A 22 -19.17 20.51 -18.84
CA ALA A 22 -19.99 19.46 -19.45
C ALA A 22 -19.29 18.72 -20.62
N SER A 23 -18.30 19.37 -21.23
CA SER A 23 -17.44 18.81 -22.28
C SER A 23 -16.29 17.95 -21.74
N THR A 24 -15.98 18.00 -20.45
CA THR A 24 -14.82 17.34 -19.85
C THR A 24 -14.85 15.83 -20.08
N THR A 25 -13.77 15.30 -20.62
CA THR A 25 -13.57 13.86 -20.83
C THR A 25 -13.07 13.17 -19.57
N GLY A 26 -13.25 11.86 -19.48
CA GLY A 26 -12.68 11.07 -18.40
C GLY A 26 -11.15 11.18 -18.33
N LYS A 27 -10.47 11.31 -19.49
CA LYS A 27 -9.02 11.53 -19.55
C LYS A 27 -8.64 12.86 -18.91
N GLN A 28 -9.35 13.94 -19.24
CA GLN A 28 -9.05 15.26 -18.67
C GLN A 28 -9.20 15.28 -17.14
N LEU A 29 -10.27 14.68 -16.60
CA LEU A 29 -10.45 14.54 -15.15
C LEU A 29 -9.35 13.67 -14.53
N PHE A 30 -9.02 12.54 -15.16
CA PHE A 30 -7.97 11.64 -14.69
C PHE A 30 -6.58 12.33 -14.69
N ASP A 31 -6.23 13.02 -15.78
CA ASP A 31 -4.98 13.77 -15.92
C ASP A 31 -4.85 14.86 -14.84
N GLN A 32 -5.97 15.54 -14.50
CA GLN A 32 -6.00 16.53 -13.44
C GLN A 32 -5.68 15.91 -12.07
N VAL A 33 -6.27 14.76 -11.76
CA VAL A 33 -6.01 14.03 -10.51
C VAL A 33 -4.55 13.63 -10.40
N VAL A 34 -4.01 12.94 -11.41
CA VAL A 34 -2.63 12.41 -11.35
C VAL A 34 -1.58 13.52 -11.35
N LYS A 35 -1.85 14.65 -12.03
CA LYS A 35 -0.99 15.83 -11.98
C LYS A 35 -0.99 16.47 -10.60
N THR A 36 -2.15 16.56 -9.93
CA THR A 36 -2.26 17.12 -8.58
C THR A 36 -1.46 16.32 -7.55
N ILE A 37 -1.46 14.99 -7.65
CA ILE A 37 -0.75 14.11 -6.71
C ILE A 37 0.69 13.75 -7.15
N GLY A 38 1.14 14.21 -8.31
CA GLY A 38 2.49 13.94 -8.83
C GLY A 38 2.72 12.50 -9.31
N LEU A 39 1.68 11.79 -9.73
CA LEU A 39 1.76 10.40 -10.17
C LEU A 39 1.94 10.30 -11.69
N ARG A 40 2.97 9.58 -12.13
CA ARG A 40 3.31 9.33 -13.54
C ARG A 40 3.01 7.90 -13.98
N GLU A 41 2.99 6.95 -13.06
CA GLU A 41 2.68 5.52 -13.30
C GLU A 41 1.16 5.28 -13.52
N ILE A 42 0.57 6.05 -14.43
CA ILE A 42 -0.88 6.15 -14.62
C ILE A 42 -1.54 4.84 -15.05
N TRP A 43 -0.77 3.92 -15.63
CA TRP A 43 -1.27 2.70 -16.25
C TRP A 43 -1.86 1.70 -15.26
N PHE A 44 -1.55 1.82 -13.97
CA PHE A 44 -2.17 1.01 -12.93
C PHE A 44 -3.55 1.51 -12.49
N PHE A 45 -3.86 2.80 -12.67
CA PHE A 45 -4.96 3.45 -11.97
C PHE A 45 -6.17 3.74 -12.85
N GLY A 46 -7.31 3.98 -12.20
CA GLY A 46 -8.52 4.48 -12.81
C GLY A 46 -9.41 5.21 -11.83
N LEU A 47 -10.52 5.75 -12.33
CA LEU A 47 -11.56 6.37 -11.52
C LEU A 47 -12.77 5.44 -11.46
N GLN A 48 -13.14 4.99 -10.26
CA GLN A 48 -14.38 4.28 -10.00
C GLN A 48 -15.49 5.26 -9.61
N TYR A 49 -16.71 4.97 -10.02
CA TYR A 49 -17.92 5.68 -9.59
C TYR A 49 -19.08 4.70 -9.47
N THR A 50 -20.14 5.13 -8.79
CA THR A 50 -21.42 4.41 -8.76
C THR A 50 -22.31 4.91 -9.88
N ASP A 51 -22.79 4.02 -10.74
CA ASP A 51 -23.73 4.37 -11.81
C ASP A 51 -25.15 4.64 -11.27
N ASN A 52 -26.05 5.14 -12.13
CA ASN A 52 -27.46 5.39 -11.78
C ASN A 52 -28.23 4.13 -11.33
N LYS A 53 -27.67 2.92 -11.52
CA LYS A 53 -28.27 1.65 -11.12
C LYS A 53 -27.59 1.07 -9.87
N GLY A 54 -26.70 1.81 -9.23
CA GLY A 54 -26.02 1.42 -8.00
C GLY A 54 -24.76 0.56 -8.20
N TYR A 55 -24.27 0.38 -9.42
CA TYR A 55 -23.12 -0.47 -9.69
C TYR A 55 -21.81 0.30 -9.75
N ILE A 56 -20.77 -0.26 -9.14
CA ILE A 56 -19.41 0.26 -9.23
C ILE A 56 -18.89 0.05 -10.66
N THR A 57 -18.48 1.15 -11.30
CA THR A 57 -18.05 1.20 -12.69
C THR A 57 -16.78 2.03 -12.82
N TRP A 58 -15.89 1.64 -13.74
CA TRP A 58 -14.70 2.42 -14.09
C TRP A 58 -15.03 3.46 -15.17
N LEU A 59 -14.59 4.69 -14.96
CA LEU A 59 -14.72 5.79 -15.90
C LEU A 59 -13.91 5.50 -17.17
N LYS A 60 -14.55 5.65 -18.33
CA LYS A 60 -13.88 5.53 -19.63
C LYS A 60 -13.22 6.85 -19.96
N LEU A 61 -11.90 6.81 -20.18
CA LEU A 61 -11.09 8.00 -20.42
C LEU A 61 -11.45 8.70 -21.75
N ASN A 62 -11.83 7.94 -22.77
CA ASN A 62 -12.17 8.44 -24.10
C ASN A 62 -13.62 8.95 -24.25
N LYS A 63 -14.39 9.07 -23.17
CA LYS A 63 -15.78 9.57 -23.18
C LYS A 63 -15.93 10.76 -22.24
N LYS A 64 -16.97 11.57 -22.47
CA LYS A 64 -17.35 12.66 -21.56
C LYS A 64 -17.74 12.09 -20.20
N VAL A 65 -17.42 12.77 -19.11
CA VAL A 65 -17.77 12.32 -17.74
C VAL A 65 -19.28 12.20 -17.59
N LEU A 66 -20.01 13.26 -17.98
CA LEU A 66 -21.46 13.34 -17.82
C LEU A 66 -22.25 12.41 -18.75
N SER A 67 -21.60 11.78 -19.75
CA SER A 67 -22.26 10.84 -20.68
C SER A 67 -22.12 9.38 -20.26
N GLN A 68 -21.71 9.11 -19.02
CA GLN A 68 -21.38 7.76 -18.52
C GLN A 68 -22.27 7.32 -17.36
N ASP A 69 -23.51 7.85 -17.27
CA ASP A 69 -24.49 7.42 -16.28
C ASP A 69 -24.00 7.48 -14.82
N VAL A 70 -23.08 8.42 -14.53
CA VAL A 70 -22.61 8.69 -13.16
C VAL A 70 -23.80 9.08 -12.31
N LYS A 71 -23.91 8.50 -11.11
CA LYS A 71 -24.97 8.84 -10.16
C LYS A 71 -25.01 10.36 -9.95
N LYS A 72 -26.19 10.95 -10.16
CA LYS A 72 -26.40 12.39 -10.13
C LYS A 72 -26.40 12.90 -8.69
N GLU A 73 -25.21 13.23 -8.18
CA GLU A 73 -24.97 13.83 -6.87
C GLU A 73 -24.21 15.15 -7.03
N ASN A 74 -24.19 15.97 -5.98
CA ASN A 74 -23.40 17.20 -5.93
C ASN A 74 -22.57 17.24 -4.64
N PRO A 75 -21.24 17.04 -4.69
CA PRO A 75 -20.43 16.80 -5.89
C PRO A 75 -20.63 15.40 -6.50
N LEU A 76 -20.23 15.20 -7.76
CA LEU A 76 -20.08 13.85 -8.33
C LEU A 76 -18.92 13.14 -7.62
N LEU A 77 -19.13 11.90 -7.20
CA LEU A 77 -18.17 11.15 -6.39
C LEU A 77 -17.38 10.13 -7.23
N PHE A 78 -16.05 10.20 -7.15
CA PHE A 78 -15.13 9.23 -7.74
C PHE A 78 -14.12 8.73 -6.72
N LYS A 79 -13.68 7.48 -6.89
CA LYS A 79 -12.56 6.88 -6.16
C LYS A 79 -11.40 6.66 -7.12
N PHE A 80 -10.24 7.24 -6.84
CA PHE A 80 -9.01 6.96 -7.57
C PHE A 80 -8.37 5.70 -6.99
N ARG A 81 -8.33 4.61 -7.76
CA ARG A 81 -7.92 3.28 -7.28
C ARG A 81 -7.05 2.57 -8.29
N ALA A 82 -6.17 1.69 -7.81
CA ALA A 82 -5.45 0.76 -8.67
C ALA A 82 -6.46 -0.23 -9.27
N LYS A 83 -6.47 -0.31 -10.60
CA LYS A 83 -7.30 -1.18 -11.42
C LYS A 83 -6.52 -2.40 -11.89
N PHE A 84 -5.23 -2.22 -12.16
CA PHE A 84 -4.30 -3.24 -12.61
C PHE A 84 -3.16 -3.32 -11.62
N TYR A 85 -2.70 -4.53 -11.32
CA TYR A 85 -1.65 -4.79 -10.36
C TYR A 85 -0.33 -5.14 -11.09
N PRO A 86 0.83 -4.86 -10.48
CA PRO A 86 2.12 -5.33 -11.00
C PRO A 86 2.21 -6.87 -10.93
N GLU A 87 3.04 -7.47 -11.78
CA GLU A 87 3.52 -8.86 -11.63
C GLU A 87 4.54 -8.96 -10.49
N ASP A 88 5.38 -7.94 -10.30
CA ASP A 88 6.29 -7.81 -9.15
C ASP A 88 6.28 -6.37 -8.61
N VAL A 89 5.86 -6.19 -7.36
CA VAL A 89 5.77 -4.87 -6.72
C VAL A 89 7.12 -4.18 -6.58
N ALA A 90 8.21 -4.91 -6.37
CA ALA A 90 9.53 -4.37 -6.12
C ALA A 90 10.19 -3.84 -7.39
N GLU A 91 9.92 -4.48 -8.53
CA GLU A 91 10.48 -4.12 -9.84
C GLU A 91 9.64 -3.06 -10.57
N GLU A 92 8.32 -3.07 -10.37
CA GLU A 92 7.40 -2.25 -11.17
C GLU A 92 6.92 -0.96 -10.50
N LEU A 93 6.87 -0.88 -9.17
CA LEU A 93 6.39 0.32 -8.48
C LEU A 93 7.54 1.30 -8.24
N ILE A 94 7.64 2.30 -9.12
CA ILE A 94 8.82 3.18 -9.22
C ILE A 94 8.74 4.34 -8.21
N GLN A 95 7.62 5.06 -8.18
CA GLN A 95 7.46 6.25 -7.37
C GLN A 95 6.90 5.92 -5.99
N GLU A 96 7.35 6.66 -4.97
CA GLU A 96 6.85 6.54 -3.59
C GLU A 96 5.33 6.76 -3.49
N ILE A 97 4.78 7.73 -4.23
CA ILE A 97 3.33 7.96 -4.28
C ILE A 97 2.58 6.72 -4.78
N THR A 98 3.11 6.04 -5.78
CA THR A 98 2.51 4.83 -6.34
C THR A 98 2.57 3.70 -5.32
N GLN A 99 3.74 3.46 -4.71
CA GLN A 99 3.93 2.47 -3.65
C GLN A 99 2.96 2.72 -2.49
N ARG A 100 2.84 3.96 -2.02
CA ARG A 100 1.95 4.35 -0.93
C ARG A 100 0.48 4.08 -1.27
N LEU A 101 0.02 4.45 -2.46
CA LEU A 101 -1.37 4.22 -2.87
C LEU A 101 -1.70 2.73 -3.01
N PHE A 102 -0.77 1.92 -3.54
CA PHE A 102 -0.92 0.46 -3.58
C PHE A 102 -0.94 -0.12 -2.18
N TYR A 103 0.02 0.23 -1.31
CA TYR A 103 0.08 -0.23 0.07
C TYR A 103 -1.23 0.05 0.81
N LEU A 104 -1.74 1.28 0.75
CA LEU A 104 -2.98 1.64 1.43
C LEU A 104 -4.18 0.87 0.86
N GLN A 105 -4.26 0.70 -0.46
CA GLN A 105 -5.35 -0.05 -1.09
C GLN A 105 -5.31 -1.53 -0.70
N VAL A 106 -4.15 -2.17 -0.81
CA VAL A 106 -3.94 -3.59 -0.47
C VAL A 106 -4.21 -3.83 1.02
N LYS A 107 -3.69 -2.95 1.89
CA LYS A 107 -4.00 -2.99 3.33
C LYS A 107 -5.49 -2.87 3.59
N SER A 108 -6.18 -1.96 2.91
CA SER A 108 -7.63 -1.80 3.05
C SER A 108 -8.38 -3.08 2.69
N VAL A 109 -8.07 -3.71 1.56
CA VAL A 109 -8.79 -4.91 1.09
C VAL A 109 -8.49 -6.16 1.94
N ILE A 110 -7.30 -6.26 2.53
CA ILE A 110 -6.99 -7.30 3.52
C ILE A 110 -7.79 -7.07 4.80
N LEU A 111 -7.79 -5.85 5.35
CA LEU A 111 -8.50 -5.54 6.60
C LEU A 111 -10.02 -5.66 6.48
N THR A 112 -10.59 -5.46 5.29
CA THR A 112 -12.02 -5.65 5.00
C THR A 112 -12.39 -7.09 4.61
N ASP A 113 -11.46 -8.05 4.68
CA ASP A 113 -11.65 -9.45 4.27
C ASP A 113 -12.12 -9.59 2.80
N GLU A 114 -11.80 -8.63 1.92
CA GLU A 114 -11.99 -8.77 0.46
C GLU A 114 -10.98 -9.74 -0.14
N ILE A 115 -9.78 -9.79 0.44
CA ILE A 115 -8.70 -10.75 0.16
C ILE A 115 -8.51 -11.59 1.42
N TYR A 116 -8.48 -12.92 1.26
CA TYR A 116 -8.10 -13.81 2.35
C TYR A 116 -6.63 -13.62 2.71
N CYS A 117 -6.36 -13.45 4.00
CA CYS A 117 -5.01 -13.39 4.54
C CYS A 117 -4.95 -14.26 5.81
N PRO A 118 -4.08 -15.27 5.89
CA PRO A 118 -4.06 -16.16 7.04
C PRO A 118 -3.58 -15.42 8.31
N PRO A 119 -3.90 -15.92 9.52
CA PRO A 119 -3.63 -15.21 10.78
C PRO A 119 -2.17 -14.80 10.98
N GLU A 120 -1.22 -15.70 10.73
CA GLU A 120 0.21 -15.47 10.89
C GLU A 120 0.71 -14.38 9.94
N THR A 121 0.27 -14.40 8.69
CA THR A 121 0.60 -13.36 7.71
C THR A 121 -0.05 -12.03 8.08
N SER A 122 -1.29 -12.05 8.59
CA SER A 122 -1.99 -10.83 9.03
C SER A 122 -1.24 -10.11 10.16
N VAL A 123 -0.70 -10.86 11.13
CA VAL A 123 0.09 -10.29 12.24
C VAL A 123 1.40 -9.69 11.72
N LEU A 124 2.09 -10.39 10.81
CA LEU A 124 3.32 -9.88 10.21
C LEU A 124 3.05 -8.61 9.39
N LEU A 125 2.00 -8.60 8.56
CA LEU A 125 1.57 -7.42 7.80
C LEU A 125 1.20 -6.25 8.72
N ALA A 126 0.50 -6.51 9.84
CA ALA A 126 0.20 -5.50 10.84
C ALA A 126 1.46 -4.87 11.43
N SER A 127 2.52 -5.66 11.68
CA SER A 127 3.81 -5.16 12.18
C SER A 127 4.51 -4.22 11.19
N TYR A 128 4.48 -4.52 9.88
CA TYR A 128 4.96 -3.59 8.85
C TYR A 128 4.08 -2.34 8.75
N ALA A 129 2.77 -2.49 8.93
CA ALA A 129 1.84 -1.35 8.88
C ALA A 129 2.08 -0.35 10.02
N VAL A 130 2.37 -0.83 11.24
CA VAL A 130 2.73 0.05 12.37
C VAL A 130 4.11 0.67 12.18
N GLN A 131 5.09 -0.06 11.62
CA GLN A 131 6.39 0.51 11.24
C GLN A 131 6.24 1.61 10.19
N ALA A 132 5.41 1.41 9.18
CA ALA A 132 5.13 2.41 8.15
C ALA A 132 4.42 3.66 8.71
N LYS A 133 3.57 3.50 9.74
CA LYS A 133 2.81 4.60 10.36
C LYS A 133 3.63 5.36 11.41
N TYR A 134 4.25 4.64 12.35
CA TYR A 134 4.88 5.20 13.54
C TYR A 134 6.41 5.28 13.46
N GLY A 135 7.05 4.54 12.55
CA GLY A 135 8.51 4.39 12.51
C GLY A 135 8.99 3.39 13.55
N ASN A 136 10.26 3.47 13.96
CA ASN A 136 10.88 2.50 14.88
C ASN A 136 10.16 2.44 16.23
N TYR A 137 9.97 1.23 16.74
CA TYR A 137 9.46 1.02 18.09
C TYR A 137 10.44 1.54 19.16
N CYS A 138 9.96 2.38 20.08
CA CYS A 138 10.66 2.85 21.26
C CYS A 138 9.81 2.57 22.52
N PRO A 139 10.24 1.68 23.43
CA PRO A 139 9.49 1.37 24.67
C PRO A 139 9.23 2.57 25.59
N ASP A 140 10.07 3.60 25.51
CA ASP A 140 9.92 4.81 26.31
C ASP A 140 8.78 5.71 25.81
N ILE A 141 8.51 5.69 24.50
CA ILE A 141 7.50 6.50 23.84
C ILE A 141 6.19 5.70 23.64
N HIS A 142 6.31 4.46 23.16
CA HIS A 142 5.18 3.61 22.80
C HIS A 142 4.75 2.76 23.99
N LYS A 143 3.90 3.34 24.85
CA LYS A 143 3.33 2.65 26.00
C LYS A 143 2.26 1.61 25.61
N PRO A 144 1.97 0.61 26.47
CA PRO A 144 0.88 -0.33 26.24
C PRO A 144 -0.43 0.37 25.90
N GLY A 145 -1.14 -0.12 24.88
CA GLY A 145 -2.35 0.50 24.35
C GLY A 145 -2.13 1.61 23.32
N CYS A 146 -0.88 1.92 22.92
CA CYS A 146 -0.61 2.90 21.86
C CYS A 146 -1.25 2.53 20.50
N LEU A 147 -1.55 1.25 20.28
CA LEU A 147 -2.20 0.72 19.07
C LEU A 147 -3.72 0.60 19.19
N ALA A 148 -4.32 1.03 20.31
CA ALA A 148 -5.74 0.78 20.60
C ALA A 148 -6.71 1.41 19.59
N ASN A 149 -6.31 2.46 18.87
CA ASN A 149 -7.16 3.10 17.86
C ASN A 149 -6.91 2.58 16.43
N ASP A 150 -5.94 1.69 16.25
CA ASP A 150 -5.59 1.16 14.95
C ASP A 150 -6.42 -0.07 14.60
N ARG A 151 -6.91 -0.11 13.36
CA ARG A 151 -7.46 -1.32 12.76
C ARG A 151 -6.32 -2.09 12.08
N LEU A 152 -5.79 -3.07 12.79
CA LEU A 152 -4.58 -3.80 12.39
C LEU A 152 -4.82 -5.19 11.81
N LEU A 153 -5.92 -5.85 12.19
CA LEU A 153 -6.23 -7.21 11.77
C LEU A 153 -7.62 -7.30 11.11
N PRO A 154 -7.83 -8.24 10.18
CA PRO A 154 -9.15 -8.59 9.68
C PRO A 154 -10.04 -9.10 10.83
N GLN A 155 -11.36 -8.84 10.76
CA GLN A 155 -12.28 -9.22 11.82
C GLN A 155 -12.31 -10.75 12.02
N ARG A 156 -12.27 -11.50 10.91
CA ARG A 156 -12.20 -12.96 10.94
C ARG A 156 -11.02 -13.49 11.76
N VAL A 157 -9.84 -12.89 11.65
CA VAL A 157 -8.65 -13.33 12.39
C VAL A 157 -8.84 -13.09 13.89
N MET A 158 -9.40 -11.95 14.26
CA MET A 158 -9.70 -11.65 15.67
C MET A 158 -10.73 -12.63 16.25
N ASP A 159 -11.78 -12.96 15.48
CA ASP A 159 -12.87 -13.85 15.92
C ASP A 159 -12.45 -15.33 16.03
N GLN A 160 -11.47 -15.76 15.21
CA GLN A 160 -10.98 -17.15 15.20
C GLN A 160 -10.12 -17.51 16.41
N HIS A 161 -9.54 -16.53 17.11
CA HIS A 161 -8.66 -16.76 18.25
C HIS A 161 -9.24 -16.18 19.54
N LYS A 162 -9.03 -16.89 20.66
CA LYS A 162 -9.44 -16.43 21.99
C LYS A 162 -8.41 -15.48 22.61
N LEU A 163 -8.00 -14.46 21.86
CA LEU A 163 -7.04 -13.45 22.31
C LEU A 163 -7.74 -12.12 22.55
N THR A 164 -7.37 -11.46 23.63
CA THR A 164 -7.77 -10.07 23.89
C THR A 164 -7.07 -9.12 22.92
N LYS A 165 -7.60 -7.89 22.80
CA LYS A 165 -7.00 -6.87 21.95
C LYS A 165 -5.57 -6.54 22.39
N GLU A 166 -5.33 -6.48 23.69
CA GLU A 166 -4.04 -6.21 24.29
C GLU A 166 -3.01 -7.32 23.94
N GLN A 167 -3.44 -8.58 23.93
CA GLN A 167 -2.59 -9.70 23.52
C GLN A 167 -2.26 -9.68 22.02
N TRP A 168 -3.18 -9.21 21.17
CA TRP A 168 -2.88 -8.97 19.76
C TRP A 168 -1.87 -7.83 19.58
N ASP A 169 -2.09 -6.73 20.28
CA ASP A 169 -1.19 -5.57 20.25
C ASP A 169 0.22 -5.97 20.71
N GLU A 170 0.36 -6.79 21.76
CA GLU A 170 1.65 -7.32 22.23
C GLU A 170 2.35 -8.15 21.14
N ARG A 171 1.64 -9.07 20.48
CA ARG A 171 2.21 -9.87 19.38
C ARG A 171 2.69 -9.00 18.22
N ILE A 172 1.88 -8.01 17.83
CA ILE A 172 2.24 -7.07 16.76
C ILE A 172 3.44 -6.22 17.18
N THR A 173 3.49 -5.77 18.43
CA THR A 173 4.58 -4.96 18.98
C THR A 173 5.89 -5.73 19.03
N ASN A 174 5.85 -7.02 19.38
CA ASN A 174 7.04 -7.88 19.36
C ASN A 174 7.64 -7.97 17.95
N TRP A 175 6.82 -8.15 16.92
CA TRP A 175 7.29 -8.10 15.52
C TRP A 175 7.71 -6.70 15.09
N TRP A 176 7.03 -5.65 15.56
CA TRP A 176 7.38 -4.27 15.26
C TRP A 176 8.79 -3.91 15.77
N ALA A 177 9.18 -4.44 16.94
CA ALA A 177 10.52 -4.25 17.50
C ALA A 177 11.63 -4.84 16.61
N GLU A 178 11.35 -5.88 15.84
CA GLU A 178 12.29 -6.50 14.91
C GLU A 178 12.55 -5.66 13.65
N HIS A 179 11.64 -4.74 13.30
CA HIS A 179 11.76 -3.88 12.11
C HIS A 179 12.61 -2.62 12.35
N LYS A 180 13.54 -2.69 13.31
CA LYS A 180 14.37 -1.56 13.69
C LYS A 180 15.15 -1.05 12.48
N GLU A 181 15.16 0.27 12.30
CA GLU A 181 15.82 0.97 11.19
C GLU A 181 15.16 0.79 9.82
N LEU A 182 14.08 0.01 9.71
CA LEU A 182 13.32 -0.10 8.48
C LEU A 182 12.53 1.20 8.25
N HIS A 183 12.81 1.91 7.16
CA HIS A 183 12.11 3.16 6.89
C HIS A 183 10.67 2.93 6.44
N ARG A 184 9.84 3.98 6.53
CA ARG A 184 8.42 3.92 6.19
C ARG A 184 8.18 3.40 4.76
N ASP A 185 8.94 3.90 3.79
CA ASP A 185 8.81 3.52 2.39
C ASP A 185 9.18 2.05 2.17
N ASP A 186 10.28 1.60 2.78
CA ASP A 186 10.70 0.21 2.68
C ASP A 186 9.74 -0.72 3.45
N ALA A 187 9.15 -0.30 4.58
CA ALA A 187 8.12 -1.06 5.28
C ALA A 187 6.83 -1.20 4.46
N MET A 188 6.41 -0.16 3.72
CA MET A 188 5.30 -0.26 2.76
C MET A 188 5.62 -1.24 1.63
N MET A 189 6.86 -1.26 1.14
CA MET A 189 7.31 -2.19 0.11
C MET A 189 7.35 -3.63 0.62
N GLU A 190 7.90 -3.90 1.80
CA GLU A 190 7.92 -5.24 2.40
C GLU A 190 6.50 -5.75 2.68
N TYR A 191 5.58 -4.88 3.13
CA TYR A 191 4.16 -5.22 3.24
C TYR A 191 3.61 -5.72 1.89
N LEU A 192 3.87 -4.99 0.80
CA LEU A 192 3.40 -5.33 -0.53
C LEU A 192 4.04 -6.61 -1.07
N LYS A 193 5.33 -6.84 -0.82
CA LYS A 193 6.05 -8.06 -1.23
C LYS A 193 5.47 -9.31 -0.59
N ILE A 194 5.03 -9.23 0.67
CA ILE A 194 4.34 -10.34 1.34
C ILE A 194 2.91 -10.48 0.80
N ALA A 195 2.20 -9.36 0.66
CA ALA A 195 0.81 -9.38 0.24
C ALA A 195 0.61 -9.85 -1.21
N GLN A 196 1.60 -9.66 -2.09
CA GLN A 196 1.49 -10.08 -3.50
C GLN A 196 1.43 -11.60 -3.68
N ASP A 197 1.95 -12.36 -2.71
CA ASP A 197 1.97 -13.82 -2.72
C ASP A 197 0.66 -14.44 -2.21
N LEU A 198 -0.28 -13.63 -1.70
CA LEU A 198 -1.60 -14.12 -1.30
C LEU A 198 -2.40 -14.56 -2.53
N GLU A 199 -3.12 -15.68 -2.42
CA GLU A 199 -3.76 -16.34 -3.57
C GLU A 199 -4.84 -15.49 -4.25
N MET A 200 -5.47 -14.59 -3.49
CA MET A 200 -6.50 -13.68 -4.00
C MET A 200 -5.96 -12.30 -4.41
N TYR A 201 -4.66 -12.06 -4.27
CA TYR A 201 -4.04 -10.77 -4.57
C TYR A 201 -4.17 -10.42 -6.05
N GLY A 202 -4.69 -9.22 -6.34
CA GLY A 202 -4.85 -8.72 -7.71
C GLY A 202 -5.89 -9.46 -8.55
N VAL A 203 -6.60 -10.44 -8.00
CA VAL A 203 -7.58 -11.27 -8.72
C VAL A 203 -8.95 -10.61 -8.76
N ASN A 204 -9.47 -10.37 -9.97
CA ASN A 204 -10.85 -9.92 -10.18
C ASN A 204 -11.77 -11.11 -10.42
N TYR A 205 -12.63 -11.44 -9.45
CA TYR A 205 -13.55 -12.58 -9.54
C TYR A 205 -14.88 -12.24 -10.23
N PHE A 206 -15.32 -13.13 -11.11
CA PHE A 206 -16.60 -13.05 -11.82
C PHE A 206 -17.34 -14.38 -11.77
N GLU A 207 -18.64 -14.33 -11.47
CA GLU A 207 -19.50 -15.51 -11.56
C GLU A 207 -19.76 -15.88 -13.02
N ILE A 208 -19.47 -17.13 -13.36
CA ILE A 208 -19.63 -17.66 -14.71
C ILE A 208 -20.24 -19.07 -14.66
N LYS A 209 -20.75 -19.53 -15.81
CA LYS A 209 -21.18 -20.90 -16.03
C LYS A 209 -20.44 -21.52 -17.21
N ASN A 210 -20.09 -22.80 -17.11
CA ASN A 210 -19.60 -23.56 -18.27
C ASN A 210 -20.78 -23.99 -19.18
N LYS A 211 -20.49 -24.70 -20.28
CA LYS A 211 -21.52 -25.23 -21.20
C LYS A 211 -22.51 -26.21 -20.54
N LYS A 212 -22.10 -26.88 -19.46
CA LYS A 212 -22.93 -27.82 -18.69
C LYS A 212 -23.81 -27.11 -17.64
N GLY A 213 -23.65 -25.80 -17.47
CA GLY A 213 -24.40 -25.00 -16.49
C GLY A 213 -23.81 -25.00 -15.07
N THR A 214 -22.63 -25.58 -14.86
CA THR A 214 -21.93 -25.58 -13.57
C THR A 214 -21.53 -24.16 -13.18
N ASP A 215 -21.86 -23.76 -11.96
CA ASP A 215 -21.45 -22.49 -11.36
C ASP A 215 -19.96 -22.51 -11.03
N LEU A 216 -19.23 -21.49 -11.50
CA LEU A 216 -17.78 -21.35 -11.36
C LEU A 216 -17.40 -19.88 -11.12
N TRP A 217 -16.16 -19.64 -10.72
CA TRP A 217 -15.54 -18.32 -10.75
C TRP A 217 -14.52 -18.21 -11.88
N LEU A 218 -14.51 -17.08 -12.56
CA LEU A 218 -13.41 -16.62 -13.39
C LEU A 218 -12.60 -15.59 -12.58
N GLY A 219 -11.31 -15.82 -12.40
CA GLY A 219 -10.34 -14.83 -11.96
C GLY A 219 -9.64 -14.19 -13.16
N VAL A 220 -9.50 -12.86 -13.12
CA VAL A 220 -8.69 -12.09 -14.08
C VAL A 220 -7.63 -11.32 -13.30
N ASP A 221 -6.36 -11.57 -13.58
CA ASP A 221 -5.22 -10.97 -12.89
C ASP A 221 -4.11 -10.55 -13.88
N ALA A 222 -2.96 -10.14 -13.35
CA ALA A 222 -1.81 -9.68 -14.13
C ALA A 222 -1.12 -10.82 -14.91
N LEU A 223 -1.28 -12.07 -14.48
CA LEU A 223 -0.60 -13.25 -15.05
C LEU A 223 -1.45 -13.97 -16.10
N GLY A 224 -2.77 -13.96 -15.94
CA GLY A 224 -3.68 -14.61 -16.88
C GLY A 224 -5.13 -14.65 -16.45
N LEU A 225 -5.77 -15.76 -16.84
CA LEU A 225 -7.14 -16.11 -16.50
C LEU A 225 -7.16 -17.41 -15.72
N ASN A 226 -7.93 -17.44 -14.64
CA ASN A 226 -8.03 -18.59 -13.75
C ASN A 226 -9.48 -19.01 -13.58
N ILE A 227 -9.74 -20.32 -13.49
CA ILE A 227 -11.07 -20.90 -13.24
C ILE A 227 -11.06 -21.59 -11.89
N TYR A 228 -12.03 -21.23 -11.05
CA TYR A 228 -12.18 -21.76 -9.71
C TYR A 228 -13.54 -22.43 -9.52
N GLU A 229 -13.60 -23.39 -8.62
CA GLU A 229 -14.85 -23.99 -8.15
C GLU A 229 -15.65 -22.96 -7.33
N LYS A 230 -16.96 -23.15 -7.20
CA LYS A 230 -17.83 -22.11 -6.62
C LYS A 230 -17.53 -21.85 -5.13
N ASP A 231 -17.07 -22.88 -4.43
CA ASP A 231 -16.80 -22.96 -2.99
C ASP A 231 -15.33 -22.70 -2.61
N ASP A 232 -14.40 -22.66 -3.58
CA ASP A 232 -12.99 -22.36 -3.35
C ASP A 232 -12.50 -21.26 -4.31
N LYS A 233 -12.16 -20.08 -3.76
CA LYS A 233 -11.56 -18.96 -4.51
C LYS A 233 -10.04 -18.87 -4.39
N LEU A 234 -9.43 -19.70 -3.55
CA LEU A 234 -7.99 -19.71 -3.29
C LEU A 234 -7.28 -20.57 -4.33
N THR A 235 -7.82 -21.75 -4.62
CA THR A 235 -7.14 -22.73 -5.49
C THR A 235 -7.73 -22.74 -6.91
N PRO A 236 -7.05 -22.20 -7.93
CA PRO A 236 -7.50 -22.32 -9.31
C PRO A 236 -7.40 -23.77 -9.80
N LYS A 237 -8.40 -24.25 -10.53
CA LYS A 237 -8.40 -25.59 -11.17
C LYS A 237 -7.80 -25.57 -12.57
N ILE A 238 -7.99 -24.47 -13.29
CA ILE A 238 -7.51 -24.28 -14.66
C ILE A 238 -6.97 -22.87 -14.79
N GLY A 239 -5.77 -22.73 -15.36
CA GLY A 239 -5.14 -21.44 -15.66
C GLY A 239 -4.83 -21.29 -17.15
N PHE A 240 -4.95 -20.05 -17.65
CA PHE A 240 -4.56 -19.65 -18.99
C PHE A 240 -3.63 -18.43 -18.87
N PRO A 241 -2.30 -18.62 -18.95
CA PRO A 241 -1.35 -17.51 -19.00
C PRO A 241 -1.66 -16.59 -20.17
N TRP A 242 -1.39 -15.28 -20.02
CA TRP A 242 -1.62 -14.33 -21.12
C TRP A 242 -0.87 -14.70 -22.41
N SER A 243 0.31 -15.33 -22.31
CA SER A 243 1.07 -15.83 -23.47
C SER A 243 0.39 -16.96 -24.24
N GLU A 244 -0.63 -17.61 -23.69
CA GLU A 244 -1.35 -18.71 -24.36
C GLU A 244 -2.65 -18.26 -24.99
N ILE A 245 -3.03 -17.00 -24.83
CA ILE A 245 -4.31 -16.47 -25.31
C ILE A 245 -4.10 -15.68 -26.60
N ARG A 246 -4.73 -16.13 -27.69
CA ARG A 246 -4.68 -15.42 -28.98
C ARG A 246 -5.72 -14.32 -29.08
N ASN A 247 -6.96 -14.63 -28.70
CA ASN A 247 -8.08 -13.74 -28.88
C ASN A 247 -9.16 -13.98 -27.84
N ILE A 248 -9.78 -12.89 -27.40
CA ILE A 248 -10.91 -12.91 -26.46
C ILE A 248 -12.07 -12.14 -27.08
N SER A 249 -13.26 -12.72 -27.06
CA SER A 249 -14.48 -12.05 -27.53
C SER A 249 -15.71 -12.52 -26.79
N PHE A 250 -16.82 -11.78 -26.92
CA PHE A 250 -18.10 -12.21 -26.39
C PHE A 250 -19.24 -11.82 -27.33
N ASN A 251 -20.33 -12.58 -27.26
CA ASN A 251 -21.61 -12.26 -27.89
C ASN A 251 -22.73 -12.47 -26.87
N ASP A 252 -23.44 -11.39 -26.54
CA ASP A 252 -24.40 -11.32 -25.44
C ASP A 252 -23.83 -11.89 -24.11
N ARG A 253 -24.32 -13.06 -23.67
CA ARG A 253 -23.87 -13.74 -22.45
C ARG A 253 -22.71 -14.70 -22.68
N LYS A 254 -22.48 -15.15 -23.91
CA LYS A 254 -21.44 -16.13 -24.27
C LYS A 254 -20.09 -15.43 -24.42
N PHE A 255 -19.08 -15.92 -23.72
CA PHE A 255 -17.71 -15.45 -23.78
C PHE A 255 -16.81 -16.56 -24.34
N VAL A 256 -15.85 -16.20 -25.19
CA VAL A 256 -14.98 -17.14 -25.91
C VAL A 256 -13.53 -16.70 -25.77
N ILE A 257 -12.69 -17.62 -25.32
CA ILE A 257 -11.24 -17.48 -25.24
C ILE A 257 -10.64 -18.46 -26.24
N LYS A 258 -9.87 -17.92 -27.19
CA LYS A 258 -9.19 -18.71 -28.22
C LYS A 258 -7.71 -18.84 -27.88
N PRO A 259 -7.19 -20.07 -27.71
CA PRO A 259 -5.78 -20.28 -27.42
C PRO A 259 -4.88 -19.94 -28.61
N ILE A 260 -3.58 -19.76 -28.34
CA ILE A 260 -2.54 -19.65 -29.38
C ILE A 260 -2.29 -21.00 -30.05
N ASP A 261 -2.46 -22.13 -29.36
CA ASP A 261 -2.46 -23.41 -30.05
C ASP A 261 -3.74 -23.54 -30.90
N LYS A 262 -3.59 -23.68 -32.23
CA LYS A 262 -4.73 -23.88 -33.15
C LYS A 262 -5.41 -25.23 -32.96
N LYS A 263 -4.74 -26.22 -32.36
CA LYS A 263 -5.30 -27.55 -32.11
C LYS A 263 -6.13 -27.60 -30.83
N ALA A 264 -5.81 -26.74 -29.85
CA ALA A 264 -6.57 -26.63 -28.62
C ALA A 264 -7.97 -26.05 -28.88
N PRO A 265 -9.02 -26.60 -28.26
CA PRO A 265 -10.38 -26.12 -28.46
C PRO A 265 -10.60 -24.73 -27.81
N ASP A 266 -11.53 -23.96 -28.38
CA ASP A 266 -11.99 -22.70 -27.78
C ASP A 266 -12.57 -22.95 -26.38
N PHE A 267 -12.11 -22.18 -25.39
CA PHE A 267 -12.70 -22.18 -24.05
C PHE A 267 -13.90 -21.23 -24.02
N VAL A 268 -15.05 -21.73 -23.57
CA VAL A 268 -16.32 -20.99 -23.63
C VAL A 268 -17.03 -21.04 -22.28
N PHE A 269 -17.45 -19.88 -21.80
CA PHE A 269 -18.26 -19.73 -20.61
C PHE A 269 -19.38 -18.70 -20.83
N PHE A 270 -20.28 -18.60 -19.86
CA PHE A 270 -21.44 -17.71 -19.89
C PHE A 270 -21.48 -16.86 -18.63
N ALA A 271 -21.51 -15.54 -18.79
CA ALA A 271 -21.75 -14.60 -17.70
C ALA A 271 -23.25 -14.32 -17.56
N PRO A 272 -23.76 -13.99 -16.36
CA PRO A 272 -25.19 -13.81 -16.16
C PRO A 272 -25.76 -12.56 -16.85
N ARG A 273 -24.92 -11.56 -17.18
CA ARG A 273 -25.34 -10.30 -17.82
C ARG A 273 -24.29 -9.80 -18.81
N LEU A 274 -24.73 -9.23 -19.94
CA LEU A 274 -23.88 -8.60 -20.98
C LEU A 274 -22.84 -7.60 -20.42
N ARG A 275 -23.24 -6.79 -19.43
CA ARG A 275 -22.34 -5.80 -18.81
C ARG A 275 -21.14 -6.43 -18.10
N ILE A 276 -21.29 -7.66 -17.59
CA ILE A 276 -20.21 -8.39 -16.90
C ILE A 276 -19.18 -8.78 -17.95
N ASN A 277 -19.61 -9.31 -19.10
CA ASN A 277 -18.72 -9.57 -20.22
C ASN A 277 -17.97 -8.33 -20.70
N LYS A 278 -18.63 -7.16 -20.74
CA LYS A 278 -17.95 -5.87 -21.03
C LYS A 278 -16.87 -5.53 -20.00
N ARG A 279 -17.09 -5.83 -18.71
CA ARG A 279 -16.10 -5.61 -17.64
C ARG A 279 -14.95 -6.59 -17.73
N ILE A 280 -15.24 -7.88 -17.89
CA ILE A 280 -14.24 -8.94 -18.08
C ILE A 280 -13.34 -8.58 -19.26
N LEU A 281 -13.91 -8.30 -20.44
CA LEU A 281 -13.13 -7.95 -21.63
C LEU A 281 -12.22 -6.75 -21.40
N ALA A 282 -12.72 -5.69 -20.75
CA ALA A 282 -11.92 -4.50 -20.47
C ALA A 282 -10.75 -4.77 -19.50
N LEU A 283 -10.91 -5.71 -18.56
CA LEU A 283 -9.83 -6.15 -17.67
C LEU A 283 -8.85 -7.06 -18.42
N CYS A 284 -9.33 -8.02 -19.20
CA CYS A 284 -8.47 -8.88 -20.02
C CYS A 284 -7.58 -8.06 -20.96
N MET A 285 -8.16 -7.08 -21.68
CA MET A 285 -7.42 -6.23 -22.60
C MET A 285 -6.33 -5.42 -21.88
N GLY A 286 -6.67 -4.80 -20.74
CA GLY A 286 -5.70 -4.00 -19.99
C GLY A 286 -4.60 -4.82 -19.32
N ASN A 287 -4.94 -5.95 -18.69
CA ASN A 287 -3.94 -6.85 -18.11
C ASN A 287 -3.02 -7.45 -19.20
N HIS A 288 -3.58 -7.92 -20.32
CA HIS A 288 -2.78 -8.43 -21.42
C HIS A 288 -1.88 -7.35 -22.06
N GLU A 289 -2.34 -6.10 -22.17
CA GLU A 289 -1.51 -4.98 -22.65
C GLU A 289 -0.32 -4.73 -21.73
N LEU A 290 -0.53 -4.70 -20.41
CA LEU A 290 0.54 -4.54 -19.42
C LEU A 290 1.49 -5.75 -19.38
N TYR A 291 0.95 -6.97 -19.45
CA TYR A 291 1.71 -8.21 -19.58
C TYR A 291 2.67 -8.16 -20.78
N MET A 292 2.18 -7.70 -21.94
CA MET A 292 3.00 -7.54 -23.14
C MET A 292 4.02 -6.40 -23.01
N ARG A 293 3.70 -5.34 -22.26
CA ARG A 293 4.64 -4.25 -21.99
C ARG A 293 5.82 -4.71 -21.14
N ARG A 294 5.59 -5.52 -20.11
CA ARG A 294 6.64 -6.08 -19.22
C ARG A 294 7.64 -6.98 -19.93
N ARG A 295 7.23 -7.59 -21.05
CA ARG A 295 8.08 -8.47 -21.89
C ARG A 295 8.88 -7.71 -22.95
N LYS A 296 8.79 -6.39 -22.96
CA LYS A 296 9.57 -5.51 -23.83
C LYS A 296 10.54 -4.69 -22.97
N PRO A 297 11.64 -4.19 -23.55
CA PRO A 297 12.50 -3.24 -22.86
C PRO A 297 11.72 -2.02 -22.39
N ASP A 298 12.13 -1.47 -21.25
CA ASP A 298 11.53 -0.26 -20.69
C ASP A 298 11.58 0.88 -21.72
N THR A 299 10.45 1.57 -21.87
CA THR A 299 10.38 2.80 -22.65
C THR A 299 11.28 3.88 -22.05
N ILE A 300 11.75 4.84 -22.86
CA ILE A 300 12.59 5.95 -22.40
C ILE A 300 11.98 6.67 -21.18
N GLU A 301 10.66 6.89 -21.17
CA GLU A 301 9.98 7.52 -20.04
C GLU A 301 10.11 6.71 -18.74
N VAL A 302 9.93 5.39 -18.80
CA VAL A 302 10.09 4.50 -17.63
C VAL A 302 11.54 4.48 -17.15
N GLN A 303 12.51 4.42 -18.07
CA GLN A 303 13.93 4.46 -17.72
C GLN A 303 14.28 5.78 -17.00
N GLN A 304 13.78 6.91 -17.49
CA GLN A 304 13.93 8.20 -16.84
C GLN A 304 13.27 8.24 -15.45
N MET A 305 12.07 7.66 -15.32
CA MET A 305 11.39 7.55 -14.02
C MET A 305 12.20 6.71 -13.02
N LYS A 306 12.73 5.56 -13.45
CA LYS A 306 13.58 4.71 -12.61
C LYS A 306 14.88 5.42 -12.20
N ALA A 307 15.55 6.09 -13.14
CA ALA A 307 16.75 6.86 -12.87
C ALA A 307 16.49 7.98 -11.85
N GLN A 308 15.42 8.75 -12.05
CA GLN A 308 15.01 9.81 -11.13
C GLN A 308 14.69 9.25 -9.73
N ALA A 309 13.91 8.16 -9.65
CA ALA A 309 13.57 7.54 -8.37
C ALA A 309 14.80 7.00 -7.64
N GLN A 310 15.78 6.45 -8.37
CA GLN A 310 17.03 5.98 -7.80
C GLN A 310 17.90 7.14 -7.27
N GLU A 311 17.97 8.25 -8.01
CA GLU A 311 18.67 9.46 -7.58
C GLU A 311 18.01 10.06 -6.31
N GLU A 312 16.68 10.17 -6.29
CA GLU A 312 15.91 10.64 -5.12
C GLU A 312 16.12 9.70 -3.91
N LYS A 313 16.12 8.37 -4.11
CA LYS A 313 16.38 7.41 -3.04
C LYS A 313 17.81 7.53 -2.50
N LEU A 314 18.80 7.73 -3.36
CA LEU A 314 20.20 7.91 -2.97
C LEU A 314 20.40 9.23 -2.21
N ALA A 315 19.85 10.33 -2.70
CA ALA A 315 19.92 11.64 -2.05
C ALA A 315 19.32 11.59 -0.64
N ARG A 316 18.14 10.97 -0.48
CA ARG A 316 17.52 10.76 0.84
C ARG A 316 18.37 9.87 1.75
N LYS A 317 18.99 8.81 1.21
CA LYS A 317 19.88 7.95 2.01
C LYS A 317 21.08 8.73 2.54
N GLN A 318 21.69 9.58 1.72
CA GLN A 318 22.80 10.44 2.13
C GLN A 318 22.37 11.47 3.18
N GLU A 319 21.22 12.12 2.99
CA GLU A 319 20.65 13.06 3.96
C GLU A 319 20.37 12.37 5.31
N ARG A 320 19.80 11.16 5.28
CA ARG A 320 19.54 10.35 6.48
C ARG A 320 20.83 9.96 7.20
N GLU A 321 21.86 9.54 6.47
CA GLU A 321 23.15 9.18 7.08
C GLU A 321 23.82 10.39 7.73
N LYS A 322 23.72 11.57 7.09
CA LYS A 322 24.22 12.83 7.64
C LYS A 322 23.50 13.18 8.95
N LEU A 323 22.16 13.12 8.95
CA LEU A 323 21.35 13.39 10.15
C LEU A 323 21.67 12.41 11.28
N ARG A 324 21.89 11.13 10.96
CA ARG A 324 22.27 10.11 11.94
C ARG A 324 23.61 10.43 12.59
N LYS A 325 24.64 10.74 11.78
CA LYS A 325 25.97 11.13 12.28
C LYS A 325 25.92 12.38 13.16
N GLU A 326 25.10 13.37 12.79
CA GLU A 326 24.90 14.58 13.60
C GLU A 326 24.21 14.28 14.93
N THR A 327 23.21 13.40 14.93
CA THR A 327 22.51 12.95 16.15
C THR A 327 23.45 12.18 17.07
N GLU A 328 24.19 11.21 16.55
CA GLU A 328 25.21 10.44 17.30
C GLU A 328 26.29 11.37 17.90
N ALA A 329 26.75 12.35 17.13
CA ALA A 329 27.72 13.34 17.61
C ALA A 329 27.15 14.21 18.75
N ARG A 330 25.88 14.60 18.65
CA ARG A 330 25.19 15.37 19.70
C ARG A 330 25.05 14.55 20.99
N GLU A 331 24.59 13.31 20.88
CA GLU A 331 24.47 12.40 22.04
C GLU A 331 25.81 12.14 22.71
N MET A 332 26.89 11.94 21.93
CA MET A 332 28.24 11.81 22.47
C MET A 332 28.73 13.08 23.18
N ALA A 333 28.39 14.27 22.64
CA ALA A 333 28.75 15.54 23.27
C ALA A 333 27.98 15.76 24.58
N GLU A 334 26.68 15.49 24.60
CA GLU A 334 25.83 15.55 25.80
C GLU A 334 26.35 14.61 26.89
N LYS A 335 26.71 13.37 26.53
CA LYS A 335 27.27 12.40 27.47
C LYS A 335 28.61 12.87 28.05
N LYS A 336 29.52 13.37 27.22
CA LYS A 336 30.80 13.94 27.70
C LYS A 336 30.57 15.13 28.62
N GLN A 337 29.60 16.00 28.30
CA GLN A 337 29.26 17.14 29.13
C GLN A 337 28.72 16.72 30.51
N GLN A 338 27.87 15.68 30.55
CA GLN A 338 27.40 15.09 31.80
C GLN A 338 28.55 14.51 32.63
N GLU A 339 29.46 13.75 32.00
CA GLU A 339 30.65 13.21 32.67
C GLU A 339 31.56 14.31 33.25
N TYR A 340 31.78 15.40 32.51
CA TYR A 340 32.55 16.54 33.01
C TYR A 340 31.85 17.26 34.17
N ALA A 341 30.53 17.44 34.09
CA ALA A 341 29.75 18.05 35.17
C ALA A 341 29.79 17.21 36.45
N GLU A 342 29.73 15.88 36.32
CA GLU A 342 29.83 14.96 37.45
C GLU A 342 31.22 14.98 38.09
N ARG A 343 32.29 14.95 37.28
CA ARG A 343 33.68 15.09 37.79
C ARG A 343 33.92 16.42 38.49
N LEU A 344 33.39 17.53 37.95
CA LEU A 344 33.51 18.83 38.58
C LEU A 344 32.80 18.87 39.94
N ARG A 345 31.61 18.25 40.03
CA ARG A 345 30.86 18.14 41.28
C ARG A 345 31.61 17.31 42.33
N GLN A 346 32.23 16.18 41.92
CA GLN A 346 33.07 15.37 42.82
C GLN A 346 34.28 16.16 43.33
N MET A 347 34.98 16.87 42.44
CA MET A 347 36.14 17.68 42.82
C MET A 347 35.79 18.83 43.77
N GLN A 348 34.63 19.48 43.57
CA GLN A 348 34.12 20.50 44.49
C GLN A 348 33.85 19.92 45.88
N ALA A 349 33.19 18.76 45.96
CA ALA A 349 32.93 18.07 47.22
C ALA A 349 34.24 17.68 47.95
N GLU A 350 35.24 17.18 47.22
CA GLU A 350 36.56 16.87 47.79
C GLU A 350 37.30 18.12 48.30
N MET A 351 37.23 19.25 47.57
CA MET A 351 37.82 20.51 48.03
C MET A 351 37.14 21.02 49.29
N GLU A 352 35.81 21.00 49.35
CA GLU A 352 35.06 21.40 50.55
C GLU A 352 35.43 20.54 51.75
N GLN A 353 35.53 19.22 51.55
CA GLN A 353 35.96 18.30 52.60
C GLN A 353 37.38 18.61 53.08
N ARG A 354 38.35 18.76 52.17
CA ARG A 354 39.73 19.12 52.54
C ARG A 354 39.80 20.46 53.26
N GLN A 355 38.98 21.43 52.86
CA GLN A 355 38.96 22.75 53.50
C GLN A 355 38.37 22.69 54.91
N GLN A 356 37.35 21.87 55.14
CA GLN A 356 36.85 21.56 56.48
C GLN A 356 37.91 20.85 57.34
N GLU A 357 38.61 19.85 56.79
CA GLU A 357 39.70 19.15 57.49
C GLU A 357 40.83 20.11 57.88
N LEU A 358 41.24 21.01 56.96
CA LEU A 358 42.29 21.98 57.21
C LEU A 358 41.88 23.02 58.27
N THR A 359 40.61 23.43 58.28
CA THR A 359 40.06 24.34 59.31
C THR A 359 40.06 23.66 60.67
N THR A 360 39.61 22.41 60.73
CA THR A 360 39.59 21.59 61.95
C THR A 360 41.01 21.36 62.48
N ALA A 361 41.97 21.09 61.60
CA ALA A 361 43.37 20.92 61.98
C ALA A 361 43.97 22.22 62.53
N ARG A 362 43.69 23.38 61.90
CA ARG A 362 44.11 24.70 62.42
C ARG A 362 43.54 25.01 63.79
N ASP A 363 42.24 24.75 63.98
CA ASP A 363 41.58 24.94 65.28
C ASP A 363 42.18 24.02 66.35
N THR A 364 42.55 22.79 65.96
CA THR A 364 43.21 21.84 66.87
C THR A 364 44.62 22.29 67.24
N ILE A 365 45.40 22.81 66.28
CA ILE A 365 46.74 23.36 66.53
C ILE A 365 46.66 24.56 67.48
N MET A 366 45.75 25.52 67.24
CA MET A 366 45.58 26.67 68.15
C MET A 366 45.27 26.24 69.58
N ARG A 367 44.43 25.21 69.78
CA ARG A 367 44.11 24.68 71.12
C ARG A 367 45.27 23.92 71.78
N LEU A 368 46.27 23.48 71.01
CA LEU A 368 47.46 22.81 71.53
C LEU A 368 48.61 23.79 71.82
N GLU A 369 48.53 25.01 71.28
CA GLU A 369 49.49 26.10 71.51
C GLU A 369 49.08 27.03 72.68
N GLU A 370 47.84 26.93 73.16
CA GLU A 370 47.39 27.42 74.49
C GLU A 370 47.70 26.41 75.60
#